data_AF-A0A954KE89-F1
#
_entry.id   AF-A0A954KE89-F1
#
_cell.length_a   1.000
_cell.length_b   1.000
_cell.length_c   1.000
_cell.angle_alpha   90.00
_cell.angle_beta   90.00
_cell.angle_gamma   90.00
#
_symmetry.space_group_name_H-M   'P 1'
#
loop_
_entity.id
_entity.type
_entity.pdbx_description
1 polymer ?
#
loop_
_entity_poly.entity_id
_entity_poly.type
_entity_poly.pdbx_seq_one_letter_code
_entity_poly.pdbx_strand_id
1 'polypeptide(L)' 'MRGFLMLCAGVMGFTSALRADSVLLVSVSGEQRVARFEIDDTTGELVQGEGFAVNGAPGPMAISPDGRILYVSLRSTH' A
#
# COMPACT_ATOMS: atom_id res chain seq x y z
N MET A 1 4.19 -62.17 0.57
CA MET A 1 4.57 -61.00 -0.26
C MET A 1 4.11 -59.75 0.48
N ARG A 2 5.06 -58.88 0.79
CA ARG A 2 4.92 -57.73 1.70
C ARG A 2 4.24 -56.57 0.96
N GLY A 3 3.24 -55.98 1.60
CA GLY A 3 2.51 -54.82 1.09
C GLY A 3 3.39 -53.60 0.92
N PHE A 4 3.06 -52.78 -0.08
CA PHE A 4 3.62 -51.46 -0.26
C PHE A 4 2.45 -50.51 -0.51
N LEU A 5 1.86 -50.04 0.59
CA LEU A 5 0.91 -48.92 0.58
C LEU A 5 1.75 -47.65 0.40
N MET A 6 1.82 -47.14 -0.82
CA MET A 6 2.53 -45.91 -1.13
C MET A 6 1.65 -44.74 -0.69
N LEU A 7 1.94 -44.19 0.49
CA LEU A 7 1.30 -42.98 1.00
C LEU A 7 1.85 -41.78 0.22
N CYS A 8 1.11 -41.28 -0.76
CA CYS A 8 1.36 -39.96 -1.34
C CYS A 8 1.06 -38.91 -0.26
N ALA A 9 2.07 -38.56 0.54
CA ALA A 9 2.04 -37.37 1.38
C ALA A 9 1.99 -36.15 0.45
N GLY A 10 0.78 -35.66 0.17
CA GLY A 10 0.58 -34.44 -0.59
C GLY A 10 1.34 -33.31 0.06
N VAL A 11 2.23 -32.69 -0.69
CA VAL A 11 2.90 -31.44 -0.31
C VAL A 11 1.78 -30.42 -0.10
N MET A 12 1.44 -30.15 1.16
CA MET A 12 0.64 -28.99 1.56
C MET A 12 1.50 -27.77 1.28
N GLY A 13 1.46 -27.30 0.04
CA GLY A 13 2.08 -26.04 -0.34
C GLY A 13 1.44 -24.93 0.47
N PHE A 14 2.19 -24.35 1.40
CA PHE A 14 1.87 -23.05 1.97
C PHE A 14 1.96 -22.04 0.82
N THR A 15 0.83 -21.73 0.20
CA THR A 15 0.73 -20.55 -0.65
C THR A 15 0.80 -19.35 0.27
N SER A 16 1.99 -18.80 0.49
CA SER A 16 2.09 -17.47 1.08
C SER A 16 1.32 -16.53 0.17
N ALA A 17 0.24 -15.95 0.69
CA ALA A 17 -0.46 -14.88 -0.01
C ALA A 17 0.57 -13.78 -0.25
N LEU A 18 0.81 -13.43 -1.52
CA LEU A 18 1.48 -12.20 -1.87
C LEU A 18 0.63 -11.06 -1.32
N ARG A 19 0.98 -10.56 -0.13
CA ARG A 19 0.30 -9.43 0.50
C ARG A 19 0.82 -8.16 -0.18
N ALA A 20 -0.07 -7.45 -0.85
CA ALA A 20 0.24 -6.11 -1.32
C ALA A 20 0.17 -5.17 -0.12
N ASP A 21 1.21 -4.39 0.13
CA ASP A 21 1.14 -3.32 1.12
C ASP A 21 0.30 -2.18 0.55
N SER A 22 -0.90 -1.99 1.08
CA SER A 22 -1.86 -1.00 0.62
C SER A 22 -1.64 0.32 1.35
N VAL A 23 -1.36 1.39 0.59
CA VAL A 23 -1.10 2.73 1.15
C VAL A 23 -2.13 3.73 0.63
N LEU A 24 -2.67 4.55 1.53
CA LEU A 24 -3.48 5.71 1.22
C LEU A 24 -2.64 6.99 1.32
N LEU A 25 -2.70 7.81 0.27
CA LEU A 25 -2.06 9.12 0.20
C LEU A 25 -3.12 10.21 0.12
N VAL A 26 -3.08 11.17 1.03
CA VAL A 26 -4.11 12.23 1.15
C VAL A 26 -3.47 13.60 1.03
N SER A 27 -3.99 14.42 0.11
CA SER A 27 -3.57 15.82 -0.01
C SER A 27 -4.16 16.66 1.13
N VAL A 28 -3.30 17.27 1.95
CA VAL A 28 -3.70 18.14 3.05
C VAL A 28 -3.25 19.57 2.73
N SER A 29 -4.08 20.29 1.96
CA SER A 29 -3.71 21.61 1.42
C SER A 29 -3.34 22.64 2.49
N GLY A 30 -4.09 22.70 3.60
CA GLY A 30 -3.87 23.68 4.67
C GLY A 30 -2.56 23.48 5.46
N GLU A 31 -1.97 22.29 5.37
CA GLU A 31 -0.73 21.93 6.05
C GLU A 31 0.46 21.85 5.10
N GLN A 32 0.27 22.10 3.81
CA GLN A 32 1.29 21.90 2.77
C GLN A 32 1.92 20.50 2.85
N ARG A 33 1.07 19.49 3.02
CA ARG A 33 1.46 18.11 3.32
C ARG A 33 0.67 17.10 2.50
N VAL A 34 1.32 16.01 2.10
CA VAL A 34 0.66 14.76 1.71
C VAL A 34 0.74 13.78 2.86
N ALA A 35 -0.38 13.40 3.46
CA ALA A 35 -0.42 12.41 4.53
C ALA A 35 -0.34 10.98 3.96
N ARG A 36 0.35 10.08 4.65
CA ARG A 36 0.47 8.66 4.33
C ARG A 36 -0.23 7.84 5.41
N PHE A 37 -1.01 6.84 4.99
CA PHE A 37 -1.57 5.84 5.87
C PHE A 37 -1.33 4.45 5.29
N GLU A 38 -0.94 3.51 6.14
CA GLU A 38 -0.98 2.09 5.84
C GLU A 38 -2.40 1.58 6.10
N ILE A 39 -2.90 0.69 5.24
CA ILE A 39 -4.22 0.11 5.36
C ILE A 39 -4.07 -1.35 5.81
N ASP A 40 -4.71 -1.73 6.91
CA ASP A 40 -4.83 -3.14 7.25
C ASP A 40 -5.76 -3.83 6.23
N ASP A 41 -5.20 -4.72 5.40
CA ASP A 41 -5.99 -5.39 4.34
C ASP A 41 -7.11 -6.33 4.87
N THR A 42 -7.13 -6.63 6.17
CA THR A 42 -8.13 -7.50 6.81
C THR A 42 -9.27 -6.69 7.40
N THR A 43 -8.94 -5.62 8.14
CA THR A 43 -9.90 -4.82 8.91
C THR A 43 -10.27 -3.51 8.22
N GLY A 44 -9.42 -3.03 7.30
CA GLY A 44 -9.53 -1.71 6.69
C GLY A 44 -9.09 -0.56 7.59
N GLU A 45 -8.53 -0.85 8.77
CA GLU A 45 -8.04 0.18 9.69
C GLU A 45 -6.86 0.94 9.08
N LEU A 46 -6.81 2.25 9.34
CA LEU A 46 -5.75 3.13 8.86
C LEU A 46 -4.73 3.40 9.96
N VAL A 47 -3.47 3.08 9.69
CA VAL A 47 -2.34 3.40 10.56
C VAL A 47 -1.60 4.60 9.95
N GLN A 48 -1.53 5.70 10.69
CA GLN A 48 -0.86 6.90 10.21
C GLN A 48 0.65 6.70 10.15
N GLY A 49 1.21 6.88 8.94
CA GLY A 49 2.65 6.90 8.72
C GLY A 49 3.21 8.32 8.61
N GLU A 50 4.51 8.40 8.33
CA GLU A 50 5.16 9.66 8.02
C GLU A 50 4.64 10.23 6.69
N GLY A 51 4.23 11.50 6.72
CA GLY A 51 3.79 12.22 5.52
C GLY A 51 4.93 12.92 4.79
N PHE A 52 4.60 13.56 3.67
CA PHE A 52 5.55 14.30 2.85
C PHE A 52 5.22 15.79 2.89
N ALA A 53 6.18 16.61 3.33
CA ALA A 53 6.08 18.07 3.20
C ALA A 53 6.27 18.48 1.73
N VAL A 54 5.51 19.47 1.28
CA VAL A 54 5.58 20.00 -0.09
C VAL A 54 5.59 21.52 -0.06
N ASN A 55 6.15 22.14 -1.10
CA ASN A 55 6.31 23.59 -1.19
C ASN A 55 5.08 24.26 -1.86
N GLY A 56 3.91 24.08 -1.26
CA GLY A 56 2.64 24.65 -1.74
C GLY A 56 1.43 23.86 -1.25
N ALA A 57 0.23 24.31 -1.61
CA ALA A 57 -1.00 23.60 -1.26
C ALA A 57 -1.23 22.43 -2.23
N PRO A 58 -1.09 21.16 -1.81
CA PRO A 58 -1.35 20.01 -2.66
C PRO A 58 -2.83 19.94 -3.07
N GLY A 59 -3.09 19.52 -4.30
CA GLY A 59 -4.41 19.36 -4.90
C GLY A 59 -4.61 17.96 -5.50
N PRO A 60 -5.25 17.85 -6.68
CA PRO A 60 -5.35 16.59 -7.42
C PRO A 60 -4.01 15.85 -7.53
N MET A 61 -4.07 14.52 -7.35
CA MET A 61 -2.92 13.62 -7.38
C MET A 61 -3.20 12.44 -8.32
N ALA A 62 -2.14 11.86 -8.90
CA ALA A 62 -2.22 10.64 -9.68
C ALA A 62 -0.99 9.75 -9.42
N ILE A 63 -1.19 8.44 -9.41
CA ILE A 63 -0.11 7.46 -9.25
C ILE A 63 0.24 6.88 -10.62
N SER A 64 1.53 6.73 -10.90
CA SER A 64 2.05 6.03 -12.08
C SER A 64 1.59 4.56 -12.12
N PRO A 65 1.45 3.94 -13.30
CA PRO A 65 0.94 2.56 -13.41
C PRO A 65 1.77 1.50 -12.67
N ASP A 66 3.07 1.75 -12.47
CA ASP A 66 3.96 0.86 -11.71
C ASP A 66 3.94 1.11 -10.20
N GLY A 67 3.15 2.09 -9.74
CA GLY A 67 2.99 2.45 -8.33
C GLY A 67 4.17 3.21 -7.72
N ARG A 68 5.18 3.61 -8.51
CA ARG A 68 6.45 4.13 -7.96
C ARG A 68 6.50 5.64 -7.80
N ILE A 69 5.72 6.36 -8.60
CA ILE A 69 5.69 7.82 -8.64
C ILE A 69 4.28 8.32 -8.35
N LEU A 70 4.17 9.24 -7.38
CA LEU A 70 3.00 10.07 -7.13
C LEU A 70 3.21 11.45 -7.77
N TYR A 71 2.35 11.82 -8.71
CA TYR A 71 2.28 13.17 -9.25
C TYR A 71 1.29 13.99 -8.42
N VAL A 72 1.73 15.17 -7.97
CA VAL A 72 0.94 16.06 -7.12
C VAL A 72 0.90 17.45 -7.74
N SER A 73 -0.30 17.97 -7.98
CA SER A 73 -0.45 19.39 -8.34
C SER A 73 -0.26 20.25 -7.10
N LEU A 74 0.58 21.28 -7.20
CA LEU A 74 0.82 22.25 -6.13
C LEU A 74 0.29 23.61 -6.54
N ARG A 75 -0.54 24.21 -5.69
CA ARG A 75 -0.97 25.60 -5.85
C ARG A 75 -0.10 26.49 -4.97
N SER A 76 0.32 27.63 -5.51
CA SER A 76 0.99 28.67 -4.72
C SER A 76 0.05 29.16 -3.62
N THR A 77 0.56 29.19 -2.39
CA THR A 77 -0.06 29.86 -1.25
C THR A 77 0.69 31.17 -1.07
N HIS A 78 0.06 32.28 -1.48
CA HIS A 78 0.55 33.63 -1.22
C HIS A 78 0.40 34.00 0.26
#